data_AF-A0A0N8JW71-F1
#
_entry.id   AF-A0A0N8JW71-F1
#
_cell.length_a   1.000
_cell.length_b   1.000
_cell.length_c   1.000
_cell.angle_alpha   90.00
_cell.angle_beta   90.00
_cell.angle_gamma   90.00
#
_symmetry.space_group_name_H-M   'P 1'
#
loop_
_entity.id
_entity.type
_entity.pdbx_description
1 polymer ?
#
loop_
_entity_poly.entity_id
_entity_poly.type
_entity_poly.pdbx_seq_one_letter_code
_entity_poly.pdbx_strand_id
1 'polypeptide(L)'
;MLKRTLADGCLVCTADRSPPPLLPARTGQVMGEFGRLYEQQYPVALFNSVRFEIEGNISPQSQLLHRKAPLEDKSIFSGMLFQYLEENKKWRNRFFFVPDSYVISYYENKLAYDRGLHPKGAISLAGYRVLGSLEKYLELLETTLPGE
;
A
#
# COMPACT_ATOMS: atom_id res chain seq x y z
N MET A 1 24.40 11.76 35.36
CA MET A 1 24.45 12.77 34.28
C MET A 1 24.21 12.06 32.96
N LEU A 2 23.12 12.42 32.29
CA LEU A 2 22.62 11.83 31.04
C LEU A 2 23.63 11.93 29.89
N LYS A 3 23.82 10.83 29.16
CA LYS A 3 23.97 10.87 27.70
C LYS A 3 23.03 9.83 27.08
N ARG A 4 21.78 10.24 26.89
CA ARG A 4 20.87 9.68 25.88
C ARG A 4 21.21 10.40 24.57
N THR A 5 21.77 9.69 23.59
CA THR A 5 21.83 10.17 22.21
C THR A 5 20.86 9.32 21.41
N LEU A 6 19.75 9.97 21.09
CA LEU A 6 18.71 9.56 20.16
C LEU A 6 19.34 8.96 18.90
N ALA A 7 19.04 7.68 18.61
CA ALA A 7 19.24 7.13 17.28
C ALA A 7 18.14 7.70 16.38
N ASP A 8 18.35 8.94 15.95
CA ASP A 8 17.58 9.63 14.93
C ASP A 8 17.67 8.87 13.59
N GLY A 9 16.53 8.38 13.11
CA GLY A 9 16.05 8.55 11.74
C GLY A 9 17.05 8.46 10.58
N CYS A 10 17.97 7.49 10.57
CA CYS A 10 18.92 7.35 9.46
C CYS A 10 18.46 6.32 8.42
N LEU A 11 17.59 6.73 7.48
CA LEU A 11 17.44 6.01 6.21
C LEU A 11 18.66 6.22 5.29
N VAL A 12 19.47 7.26 5.55
CA VAL A 12 20.65 7.60 4.74
C VAL A 12 21.84 6.68 5.05
N CYS A 13 21.94 6.16 6.27
CA CYS A 13 23.03 5.27 6.69
C CYS A 13 22.87 3.85 6.13
N THR A 14 21.64 3.46 5.73
CA THR A 14 21.34 2.15 5.15
C THR A 14 21.19 2.18 3.63
N ALA A 15 21.04 3.36 3.02
CA ALA A 15 20.87 3.51 1.56
C ALA A 15 22.17 3.72 0.78
N ASP A 16 23.24 4.25 1.41
CA ASP A 16 24.58 4.41 0.76
C ASP A 16 25.38 3.09 0.73
N ARG A 17 24.88 2.05 1.40
CA ARG A 17 25.40 0.70 1.29
C ARG A 17 24.45 -0.05 0.37
N SER A 18 24.94 -0.50 -0.78
CA SER A 18 24.26 -1.54 -1.58
C SER A 18 23.63 -2.56 -0.61
N PRO A 19 22.34 -2.91 -0.74
CA PRO A 19 21.71 -3.83 0.19
C PRO A 19 22.64 -5.04 0.34
N PRO A 20 22.97 -5.48 1.56
CA PRO A 20 23.89 -6.60 1.72
C PRO A 20 23.41 -7.73 0.82
N PRO A 21 24.29 -8.38 0.03
CA PRO A 21 23.91 -9.30 -1.05
C PRO A 21 22.98 -10.45 -0.60
N LEU A 22 22.87 -10.65 0.71
CA LEU A 22 21.93 -11.52 1.41
C LEU A 22 20.45 -11.16 1.18
N LEU A 23 20.06 -9.88 1.03
CA LEU A 23 18.66 -9.50 0.87
C LEU A 23 18.09 -9.90 -0.49
N PRO A 24 18.72 -9.55 -1.64
CA PRO A 24 18.26 -10.04 -2.95
C PRO A 24 18.33 -11.56 -3.07
N ALA A 25 19.38 -12.18 -2.51
CA ALA A 25 19.54 -13.64 -2.55
C ALA A 25 18.41 -14.36 -1.80
N ARG A 26 18.07 -13.92 -0.58
CA ARG A 26 16.96 -14.49 0.19
C ARG A 26 15.60 -14.26 -0.48
N THR A 27 15.35 -13.06 -1.01
CA THR A 27 14.12 -12.78 -1.77
C THR A 27 14.01 -13.68 -2.98
N GLY A 28 15.10 -13.88 -3.73
CA GLY A 28 15.15 -14.80 -4.87
C GLY A 28 14.82 -16.24 -4.49
N GLN A 29 15.37 -16.73 -3.36
CA GLN A 29 15.05 -18.07 -2.86
C GLN A 29 13.56 -18.22 -2.53
N VAL A 30 13.00 -17.31 -1.72
CA VAL A 30 11.59 -17.38 -1.29
C VAL A 30 10.65 -17.25 -2.48
N MET A 31 10.94 -16.35 -3.43
CA MET A 31 10.14 -16.19 -4.64
C MET A 31 10.26 -17.41 -5.57
N GLY A 32 11.42 -18.05 -5.64
CA GLY A 32 11.61 -19.29 -6.41
C GLY A 32 10.81 -20.46 -5.83
N GLU A 33 10.82 -20.64 -4.51
CA GLU A 33 10.00 -21.64 -3.82
C GLU A 33 8.50 -21.40 -4.03
N PHE A 34 8.06 -20.14 -3.88
CA PHE A 34 6.69 -19.74 -4.14
C PHE A 34 6.29 -19.98 -5.61
N GLY A 35 7.15 -19.61 -6.57
CA GLY A 35 6.91 -19.81 -7.99
C GLY A 35 6.69 -21.28 -8.35
N ARG A 36 7.54 -22.17 -7.82
CA ARG A 36 7.38 -23.63 -8.00
C ARG A 36 6.04 -24.14 -7.48
N LEU A 37 5.59 -23.67 -6.31
CA LEU A 37 4.29 -24.04 -5.76
C LEU A 37 3.13 -23.47 -6.59
N TYR A 38 3.27 -22.23 -7.05
CA TYR A 38 2.29 -21.58 -7.91
C TYR A 38 2.10 -22.33 -9.23
N GLU A 39 3.19 -22.74 -9.90
CA GLU A 39 3.14 -23.53 -11.14
C GLU A 39 2.45 -24.88 -10.94
N GLN A 40 2.63 -25.52 -9.79
CA GLN A 40 1.96 -26.79 -9.48
C GLN A 40 0.46 -26.60 -9.21
N GLN A 41 0.06 -25.49 -8.58
CA GLN A 41 -1.33 -25.23 -8.22
C GLN A 41 -2.15 -24.60 -9.35
N TYR A 42 -1.51 -23.86 -10.25
CA TYR A 42 -2.18 -23.22 -11.39
C TYR A 42 -3.00 -24.20 -12.26
N PRO A 43 -2.47 -25.34 -12.76
CA PRO A 43 -3.24 -26.28 -13.56
C PRO A 43 -4.37 -26.94 -12.78
N VAL A 44 -4.20 -27.14 -11.46
CA VAL A 44 -5.25 -27.70 -10.58
C VAL A 44 -6.41 -26.71 -10.45
N ALA A 45 -6.11 -25.44 -10.20
CA ALA A 45 -7.13 -24.38 -10.13
C ALA A 45 -7.85 -24.22 -11.47
N LEU A 46 -7.12 -24.25 -12.59
CA LEU A 46 -7.69 -24.17 -13.93
C LEU A 46 -8.60 -25.37 -14.24
N PHE A 47 -8.13 -26.59 -13.98
CA PHE A 47 -8.93 -27.80 -14.17
C PHE A 47 -10.21 -27.76 -13.34
N ASN A 48 -10.12 -27.35 -12.07
CA ASN A 48 -11.30 -27.22 -11.21
C ASN A 48 -12.29 -26.17 -11.73
N SER A 49 -11.80 -25.04 -12.26
CA SER A 49 -12.67 -24.02 -12.89
C SER A 49 -13.41 -24.60 -14.10
N VAL A 50 -12.70 -25.23 -15.03
CA VAL A 50 -13.29 -25.82 -16.24
C VAL A 50 -14.25 -26.96 -15.89
N ARG A 51 -13.86 -27.82 -14.95
CA ARG A 51 -14.71 -28.91 -14.45
C ARG A 51 -16.02 -28.36 -13.87
N PHE A 52 -15.96 -27.31 -13.06
CA PHE A 52 -17.13 -26.69 -12.46
C PHE A 52 -18.08 -26.09 -13.50
N GLU A 53 -17.53 -25.48 -14.55
CA GLU A 53 -18.30 -24.97 -15.70
C GLU A 53 -18.97 -26.09 -16.51
N ILE A 54 -18.27 -27.20 -16.76
CA ILE A 54 -18.77 -28.33 -17.59
C ILE A 54 -19.79 -29.20 -16.83
N GLU A 55 -19.51 -29.54 -15.58
CA GLU A 55 -20.37 -30.41 -14.77
C GLU A 55 -21.67 -29.69 -14.34
N GLY A 56 -21.85 -28.43 -14.72
CA GLY A 56 -23.09 -27.67 -14.48
C GLY A 56 -23.34 -27.39 -13.00
N ASN A 57 -22.30 -27.50 -12.16
CA ASN A 57 -22.37 -27.27 -10.73
C ASN A 57 -22.41 -25.77 -10.40
N ILE A 58 -23.06 -24.99 -11.27
CA ILE A 58 -23.10 -23.52 -11.25
C ILE A 58 -23.67 -23.09 -9.90
N SER A 59 -22.88 -22.30 -9.16
CA SER A 59 -23.35 -21.64 -7.95
C SER A 59 -24.73 -21.02 -8.21
N PRO A 60 -25.71 -21.18 -7.32
CA PRO A 60 -27.08 -20.72 -7.57
C PRO A 60 -27.08 -19.28 -8.06
N GLN A 61 -27.79 -19.02 -9.16
CA GLN A 61 -27.84 -17.70 -9.76
C GLN A 61 -28.30 -16.67 -8.72
N SER A 62 -27.54 -15.59 -8.57
CA SER A 62 -27.90 -14.50 -7.67
C SER A 62 -29.24 -13.90 -8.10
N GLN A 63 -30.14 -13.69 -7.12
CA GLN A 63 -31.41 -12.99 -7.38
C GLN A 63 -31.19 -11.51 -7.70
N LEU A 64 -30.08 -10.94 -7.20
CA LEU A 64 -29.67 -9.58 -7.49
C LEU A 64 -28.79 -9.51 -8.73
N LEU A 65 -29.04 -8.49 -9.56
CA LEU A 65 -28.26 -8.22 -10.76
C LEU A 65 -26.87 -7.69 -10.38
N HIS A 66 -25.82 -8.34 -10.88
CA HIS A 66 -24.47 -7.79 -10.81
C HIS A 66 -24.25 -6.76 -11.91
N ARG A 67 -23.64 -5.64 -11.53
CA ARG A 67 -23.29 -4.57 -12.45
C ARG A 67 -22.13 -5.00 -13.34
N LYS A 68 -22.32 -4.92 -14.67
CA LYS A 68 -21.34 -5.38 -15.67
C LYS A 68 -20.31 -4.32 -16.10
N ALA A 69 -20.64 -3.04 -15.97
CA ALA A 69 -19.76 -1.92 -16.32
C ALA A 69 -19.36 -1.13 -15.07
N PRO A 70 -18.10 -0.65 -14.95
CA PRO A 70 -17.66 0.31 -13.94
C PRO A 70 -18.48 1.62 -13.99
N LEU A 71 -18.34 2.42 -12.93
CA LEU A 71 -19.22 3.56 -12.67
C LEU A 71 -18.43 4.76 -13.16
N GLU A 72 -18.96 5.53 -14.10
CA GLU A 72 -18.23 6.66 -14.67
C GLU A 72 -17.96 7.76 -13.64
N ASP A 73 -16.79 8.36 -13.76
CA ASP A 73 -16.38 9.65 -13.20
C ASP A 73 -16.60 9.84 -11.69
N LYS A 74 -15.89 9.06 -10.87
CA LYS A 74 -16.03 9.09 -9.41
C LYS A 74 -14.76 9.52 -8.70
N SER A 75 -14.59 10.83 -8.55
CA SER A 75 -13.84 11.32 -7.40
C SER A 75 -14.62 10.95 -6.13
N ILE A 76 -14.08 10.05 -5.32
CA ILE A 76 -14.71 9.64 -4.07
C ILE A 76 -14.64 10.80 -3.08
N PHE A 77 -13.45 11.40 -2.97
CA PHE A 77 -13.20 12.49 -2.04
C PHE A 77 -12.03 13.35 -2.53
N SER A 78 -12.08 14.63 -2.18
CA SER A 78 -10.93 15.52 -2.34
C SER A 78 -10.93 16.58 -1.26
N GLY A 79 -9.74 16.99 -0.82
CA GLY A 79 -9.62 17.92 0.29
C GLY A 79 -8.20 18.37 0.57
N MET A 80 -8.08 19.49 1.27
CA MET A 80 -6.78 19.99 1.76
C MET A 80 -6.48 19.33 3.11
N LEU A 81 -5.30 18.73 3.24
CA LEU A 81 -4.83 18.15 4.50
C LEU A 81 -3.39 18.59 4.79
N PHE A 82 -3.05 18.63 6.07
CA PHE A 82 -1.68 18.86 6.51
C PHE A 82 -0.91 17.54 6.50
N GLN A 83 0.15 17.49 5.71
CA GLN A 83 1.09 16.37 5.70
C GLN A 83 2.38 16.78 6.42
N TYR A 84 2.81 15.96 7.39
CA TYR A 84 4.14 16.08 7.95
C TYR A 84 5.16 15.52 6.97
N LEU A 85 6.18 16.31 6.62
CA LEU A 85 7.25 15.91 5.74
C LEU A 85 8.49 15.59 6.57
N GLU A 86 8.86 14.31 6.61
CA GLU A 86 10.03 13.82 7.35
C GLU A 86 11.32 14.54 6.93
N GLU A 87 11.49 14.76 5.62
CA GLU A 87 12.71 15.33 5.02
C GLU A 87 13.09 16.72 5.56
N ASN A 88 12.09 17.57 5.80
CA ASN A 88 12.32 18.95 6.25
C ASN A 88 11.68 19.24 7.61
N LYS A 89 11.12 18.22 8.28
CA LYS A 89 10.45 18.29 9.58
C LYS A 89 9.38 19.39 9.65
N LYS A 90 8.64 19.61 8.55
CA LYS A 90 7.60 20.65 8.46
C LYS A 90 6.25 20.06 8.06
N TRP A 91 5.20 20.61 8.65
CA TRP A 91 3.83 20.41 8.17
C TRP A 91 3.58 21.29 6.95
N ARG A 92 3.09 20.68 5.86
CA ARG A 92 2.68 21.41 4.65
C ARG A 92 1.24 21.08 4.32
N ASN A 93 0.50 22.11 3.91
CA ASN A 93 -0.85 21.94 3.38
C ASN A 93 -0.76 21.40 1.95
N ARG A 94 -1.39 20.26 1.68
CA ARG A 94 -1.39 19.59 0.37
C ARG A 94 -2.81 19.22 -0.01
N PHE A 95 -3.07 19.18 -1.31
CA PHE A 95 -4.36 18.75 -1.83
C PHE A 95 -4.34 17.24 -2.07
N PHE A 96 -5.26 16.53 -1.45
CA PHE A 96 -5.43 15.08 -1.61
C PHE A 96 -6.64 14.80 -2.49
N PHE A 97 -6.47 13.85 -3.40
CA PHE A 97 -7.48 13.42 -4.35
C PHE A 97 -7.61 11.89 -4.30
N VAL A 98 -8.83 11.40 -4.14
CA VAL A 98 -9.15 9.98 -4.09
C VAL A 98 -9.99 9.63 -5.33
N PRO A 99 -9.37 9.03 -6.36
CA PRO A 99 -10.08 8.49 -7.52
C PRO A 99 -10.82 7.20 -7.16
N ASP A 100 -11.57 6.68 -8.14
CA ASP A 100 -12.29 5.40 -8.09
C ASP A 100 -11.39 4.17 -7.87
N SER A 101 -10.10 4.27 -8.22
CA SER A 101 -9.09 3.24 -7.95
C SER A 101 -8.67 3.15 -6.48
N TYR A 102 -9.15 4.05 -5.60
CA TYR A 102 -8.78 4.15 -4.19
C TYR A 102 -7.29 4.43 -3.90
N VAL A 103 -6.48 4.70 -4.92
CA VAL A 103 -5.09 5.11 -4.76
C VAL A 103 -5.05 6.62 -4.52
N ILE A 104 -4.70 7.01 -3.29
CA ILE A 104 -4.71 8.42 -2.89
C ILE A 104 -3.56 9.15 -3.59
N SER A 105 -3.88 10.16 -4.39
CA SER A 105 -2.89 11.02 -5.04
C SER A 105 -2.84 12.37 -4.34
N TYR A 106 -1.65 12.92 -4.12
CA TYR A 106 -1.50 14.23 -3.47
C TYR A 106 -0.71 15.22 -4.32
N TYR A 107 -1.14 16.47 -4.26
CA TYR A 107 -0.67 17.59 -5.05
C TYR A 107 -0.23 18.73 -4.12
N GLU A 108 0.59 19.63 -4.66
CA GLU A 108 1.09 20.78 -3.90
C GLU A 108 -0.03 21.70 -3.44
N ASN A 109 -1.05 21.90 -4.28
CA ASN A 109 -2.25 22.67 -3.98
C ASN A 109 -3.36 22.25 -4.97
N LYS A 110 -4.58 22.75 -4.73
CA LYS A 110 -5.73 22.47 -5.59
C LYS A 110 -5.51 22.94 -7.04
N LEU A 111 -4.88 24.10 -7.23
CA LEU A 111 -4.61 24.66 -8.56
C LEU A 111 -3.70 23.75 -9.40
N ALA A 112 -2.75 23.06 -8.77
CA ALA A 112 -1.88 22.10 -9.44
C ALA A 112 -2.67 20.89 -9.94
N TYR A 113 -3.65 20.43 -9.16
CA TYR A 113 -4.57 19.37 -9.57
C TYR A 113 -5.48 19.84 -10.73
N ASP A 114 -6.11 21.02 -10.60
CA ASP A 114 -7.02 21.57 -11.61
C ASP A 114 -6.31 21.81 -12.96
N ARG A 115 -5.00 22.10 -12.94
CA ARG A 115 -4.15 22.25 -14.13
C ARG A 115 -3.66 20.93 -14.72
N GLY A 116 -4.01 19.79 -14.12
CA GLY A 116 -3.55 18.48 -14.56
C GLY A 116 -2.04 18.26 -14.39
N LEU A 117 -1.39 18.95 -13.44
CA LEU A 117 0.03 18.70 -13.14
C LEU A 117 0.21 17.33 -12.50
N HIS A 118 1.40 16.75 -12.60
CA HIS A 118 1.68 15.46 -11.97
C HIS A 118 1.56 15.52 -10.43
N PRO A 119 1.01 14.46 -9.80
CA PRO A 119 1.00 14.35 -8.36
C PRO A 119 2.42 14.28 -7.80
N LYS A 120 2.61 14.77 -6.58
CA LYS A 120 3.89 14.65 -5.86
C LYS A 120 4.14 13.22 -5.39
N GLY A 121 3.07 12.43 -5.25
CA GLY A 121 3.14 11.01 -4.96
C GLY A 121 1.75 10.38 -4.86
N ALA A 122 1.75 9.06 -4.72
CA ALA A 122 0.56 8.24 -4.59
C ALA A 122 0.71 7.27 -3.41
N ILE A 123 -0.39 7.00 -2.71
CA ILE A 123 -0.43 6.12 -1.55
C ILE A 123 -1.46 5.02 -1.83
N SER A 124 -0.98 3.78 -1.91
CA SER A 124 -1.84 2.59 -1.89
C SER A 124 -2.13 2.21 -0.44
N LEU A 125 -3.40 2.07 -0.08
CA LEU A 125 -3.81 1.75 1.29
C LEU A 125 -3.71 0.25 1.63
N ALA A 126 -3.23 -0.59 0.71
CA ALA A 126 -3.07 -2.03 0.96
C ALA A 126 -2.08 -2.28 2.11
N GLY A 127 -2.56 -2.90 3.19
CA GLY A 127 -1.74 -3.17 4.39
C GLY A 127 -1.58 -1.99 5.36
N TYR A 128 -2.21 -0.85 5.09
CA TYR A 128 -2.16 0.31 5.99
C TYR A 128 -3.19 0.21 7.12
N ARG A 129 -2.90 0.89 8.23
CA ARG A 129 -3.79 1.04 9.38
C ARG A 129 -3.98 2.52 9.68
N VAL A 130 -5.23 2.95 9.84
CA VAL A 130 -5.55 4.32 10.27
C VAL A 130 -5.47 4.40 11.79
N LEU A 131 -4.76 5.43 12.28
CA LEU A 131 -4.64 5.72 13.70
C LEU A 131 -5.24 7.10 13.98
N GLY A 132 -6.11 7.17 14.99
CA GLY A 132 -6.83 8.39 15.34
C GLY A 132 -6.15 9.26 16.40
N SER A 133 -5.03 8.81 16.97
CA SER A 133 -4.27 9.57 17.97
C SER A 133 -2.79 9.22 17.93
N LEU A 134 -1.96 10.13 18.47
CA LEU A 134 -0.51 9.94 18.49
C LEU A 134 -0.10 8.86 19.49
N GLU A 135 -0.82 8.72 20.60
CA GLU A 135 -0.54 7.72 21.64
C GLU A 135 -0.65 6.30 21.08
N LYS A 136 -1.69 6.03 20.29
CA LYS A 136 -1.85 4.74 19.60
C LYS A 136 -0.74 4.46 18.59
N TYR A 137 -0.17 5.50 18.00
CA TYR A 137 0.98 5.36 17.10
C TYR A 137 2.25 5.01 17.87
N LEU A 138 2.49 5.67 19.00
CA LEU A 138 3.64 5.38 19.86
C LEU A 138 3.57 3.96 20.44
N GLU A 139 2.41 3.52 20.92
CA GLU A 139 2.18 2.15 21.39
C GLU A 139 2.49 1.12 20.30
N LEU A 140 2.07 1.37 19.05
CA LEU A 140 2.37 0.48 17.93
C LEU A 140 3.90 0.40 17.66
N LEU A 141 4.62 1.51 17.78
CA LEU A 141 6.07 1.52 17.63
C LEU A 141 6.78 0.73 18.73
N GLU A 142 6.29 0.82 19.97
CA GLU A 142 6.86 0.07 21.10
C GLU A 142 6.70 -1.45 20.94
N THR A 143 5.61 -1.91 20.32
CA THR A 143 5.40 -3.35 20.05
C THR A 143 6.21 -3.91 18.89
N THR A 144 6.72 -3.06 18.00
CA THR A 144 7.40 -3.50 16.77
C THR A 144 8.91 -3.64 16.94
N LEU A 145 9.49 -2.97 17.93
CA LEU A 145 10.89 -3.15 18.31
C LEU A 145 10.94 -4.05 19.55
N PRO A 146 11.54 -5.25 19.48
CA PRO A 146 11.74 -6.06 20.67
C PRO A 146 12.55 -5.24 21.68
N GLY A 147 12.02 -5.11 22.90
CA GLY A 147 12.64 -4.32 23.97
C GLY A 147 14.09 -4.76 24.21
N GLU A 148 14.97 -3.77 24.39
CA GLU A 148 16.27 -3.99 25.03
C GLU A 148 16.12 -4.55 26.44
#